data_AF-A0A0F9AQD1-F1
#
_entry.id   AF-A0A0F9AQD1-F1
#
_cell.length_a   1.000
_cell.length_b   1.000
_cell.length_c   1.000
_cell.angle_alpha   90.00
_cell.angle_beta   90.00
_cell.angle_gamma   90.00
#
_symmetry.space_group_name_H-M   'P 1'
#
loop_
_entity.id
_entity.type
_entity.pdbx_description
1 polymer ?
#
loop_
_entity_poly.entity_id
_entity_poly.type
_entity_poly.pdbx_seq_one_letter_code
_entity_poly.pdbx_strand_id
1 'polypeptide(L)' 'DKTATIYRNKLGVNFVSLDGKAKVALPVPAVFVIDQKGLVHFQYANPNYKVRLTESLLLAAVKSVSEQ' A
#
# COMPACT_ATOMS: atom_id res chain seq x y z
N ASP A 1 9.48 -16.47 3.40
CA ASP A 1 8.33 -16.13 2.53
C ASP A 1 8.86 -15.82 1.13
N LYS A 2 8.31 -16.45 0.08
CA LYS A 2 8.78 -16.28 -1.31
C LYS A 2 8.67 -14.81 -1.76
N THR A 3 7.63 -14.11 -1.29
CA THR A 3 7.40 -12.68 -1.59
C THR A 3 8.55 -11.82 -1.06
N ALA A 4 8.93 -12.00 0.20
CA ALA A 4 10.06 -11.26 0.81
C ALA A 4 11.37 -11.45 0.03
N THR A 5 11.64 -12.66 -0.47
CA THR A 5 12.84 -12.95 -1.27
C THR A 5 12.87 -12.18 -2.59
N ILE A 6 11.72 -12.06 -3.29
CA ILE A 6 11.62 -11.32 -4.55
C ILE A 6 11.90 -9.83 -4.33
N TYR A 7 11.31 -9.23 -3.29
CA TYR A 7 11.44 -7.79 -3.03
C TYR A 7 12.80 -7.40 -2.45
N ARG A 8 13.46 -8.30 -1.71
CA ARG A 8 14.80 -8.07 -1.11
C ARG A 8 15.82 -7.48 -2.07
N ASN A 9 15.84 -7.95 -3.31
CA ASN A 9 16.89 -7.62 -4.27
C ASN A 9 16.46 -6.56 -5.30
N LYS A 10 15.21 -6.10 -5.26
CA LYS A 10 14.65 -5.18 -6.27
C LYS A 10 14.18 -3.85 -5.70
N LEU A 11 13.51 -3.84 -4.54
CA LEU A 11 12.78 -2.66 -4.04
C LEU A 11 12.66 -2.60 -2.51
N GLY A 12 13.04 -3.66 -1.78
CA GLY A 12 12.88 -3.74 -0.34
C GLY A 12 14.01 -3.05 0.42
N VAL A 13 13.68 -2.24 1.41
CA VAL A 13 14.68 -1.72 2.36
C VAL A 13 15.10 -2.86 3.29
N ASN A 14 16.41 -3.08 3.40
CA ASN A 14 16.98 -4.08 4.29
C ASN A 14 17.01 -3.54 5.72
N PHE A 15 16.38 -4.27 6.63
CA PHE A 15 16.45 -4.02 8.08
C PHE A 15 17.21 -5.15 8.73
N VAL A 16 18.07 -4.82 9.69
CA VAL A 16 18.69 -5.83 10.56
C VAL A 16 17.94 -5.78 11.87
N SER A 17 17.33 -6.89 12.29
CA SER A 17 16.74 -6.97 13.63
C SER A 17 17.84 -7.08 14.69
N LEU A 18 17.50 -6.80 15.96
CA LEU A 18 18.43 -6.83 17.09
C LEU A 18 19.15 -8.17 17.26
N ASP A 19 18.58 -9.27 16.76
CA ASP A 19 19.17 -10.61 16.72
C ASP A 19 20.05 -10.87 15.47
N GLY A 20 20.41 -9.83 14.72
CA GLY A 20 21.28 -9.91 13.53
C GLY A 20 20.60 -10.44 12.26
N LYS A 21 19.30 -10.77 12.30
CA LYS A 21 18.59 -11.30 11.13
C LYS A 21 18.18 -10.19 10.17
N ALA A 22 18.52 -10.37 8.90
CA ALA A 22 18.09 -9.47 7.84
C ALA A 22 16.60 -9.69 7.52
N LYS A 23 15.77 -8.68 7.80
CA LYS A 23 14.37 -8.58 7.41
C LYS A 23 14.24 -7.62 6.23
N VAL A 24 13.18 -7.83 5.45
CA VAL A 24 12.84 -6.98 4.31
C VAL A 24 11.50 -6.35 4.61
N ALA A 25 11.41 -5.01 4.59
CA ALA A 25 10.09 -4.39 4.60
C ALA A 25 9.45 -4.60 3.22
N LEU A 26 8.25 -5.16 3.24
CA LEU A 26 7.43 -5.28 2.04
C LEU A 26 6.68 -3.96 1.80
N PRO A 27 6.51 -3.56 0.54
CA PRO A 27 5.71 -2.38 0.24
C PRO A 27 4.24 -2.60 0.64
N VAL A 28 3.65 -1.55 1.21
CA VAL A 28 2.24 -1.52 1.60
C VAL A 28 1.36 -1.23 0.37
N PRO A 29 0.30 -2.01 0.12
CA PRO A 29 -0.69 -1.66 -0.90
C PRO A 29 -1.41 -0.38 -0.50
N ALA A 30 -1.46 0.57 -1.42
CA ALA A 30 -2.15 1.84 -1.21
C ALA A 30 -3.01 2.21 -2.43
N VAL A 31 -4.14 2.88 -2.16
CA VAL A 31 -5.06 3.42 -3.17
C VAL A 31 -5.37 4.87 -2.79
N PHE A 32 -5.30 5.76 -3.78
CA PHE A 32 -5.59 7.17 -3.62
C PHE A 32 -6.60 7.61 -4.69
N VAL A 33 -7.56 8.45 -4.31
CA VAL A 33 -8.43 9.16 -5.24
C VAL A 33 -8.00 10.62 -5.22
N ILE A 34 -7.60 11.14 -6.39
CA ILE A 34 -7.06 12.48 -6.55
C ILE A 34 -7.89 13.25 -7.59
N ASP A 35 -8.04 14.55 -7.38
CA ASP A 35 -8.63 15.43 -8.40
C ASP A 35 -7.60 15.89 -9.44
N GLN A 36 -8.07 16.63 -10.45
CA GLN A 36 -7.22 17.18 -11.52
C GLN A 36 -6.22 18.24 -11.03
N LYS A 37 -6.43 18.81 -9.82
CA LYS A 37 -5.52 19.77 -9.19
C LYS A 37 -4.47 19.06 -8.33
N GLY A 38 -4.54 17.74 -8.20
CA GLY A 38 -3.62 16.93 -7.42
C GLY A 38 -3.97 16.83 -5.93
N LEU A 39 -5.17 17.25 -5.51
CA LEU A 39 -5.62 17.10 -4.13
C LEU A 39 -6.12 15.66 -3.88
N VAL A 40 -5.68 15.07 -2.76
CA VAL A 40 -6.12 13.74 -2.33
C VAL A 40 -7.43 13.84 -1.56
N HIS A 41 -8.47 13.19 -2.08
CA HIS A 41 -9.80 13.16 -1.49
C HIS A 41 -10.09 11.85 -0.75
N PHE A 42 -9.36 10.79 -1.06
CA PHE A 42 -9.44 9.51 -0.38
C PHE A 42 -8.08 8.83 -0.34
N GLN A 43 -7.75 8.22 0.80
CA GLN A 43 -6.57 7.38 0.95
C GLN A 43 -6.92 6.06 1.67
N TYR A 44 -6.35 4.97 1.18
CA TYR A 44 -6.36 3.68 1.86
C TYR A 44 -4.96 3.07 1.79
N ALA A 45 -4.45 2.61 2.92
CA ALA A 45 -3.20 1.87 3.01
C ALA A 45 -3.32 0.76 4.06
N ASN A 46 -2.85 -0.45 3.75
CA ASN A 46 -2.92 -1.58 4.68
C ASN A 46 -1.52 -2.13 5.02
N PRO A 47 -1.07 -2.07 6.28
CA PRO A 47 0.22 -2.64 6.70
C PRO A 47 0.38 -4.12 6.35
N ASN A 48 -0.74 -4.86 6.28
CA ASN A 48 -0.74 -6.23 5.78
C ASN A 48 -0.79 -6.25 4.24
N TYR A 49 0.37 -6.51 3.62
CA TYR A 49 0.55 -6.55 2.16
C TYR A 49 -0.34 -7.57 1.41
N LYS A 50 -0.99 -8.49 2.13
CA LYS A 50 -1.92 -9.47 1.55
C LYS A 50 -3.36 -8.94 1.44
N VAL A 51 -3.69 -7.86 2.14
CA VAL A 51 -5.04 -7.30 2.18
C VAL A 51 -5.09 -6.08 1.26
N ARG A 52 -6.08 -6.08 0.35
CA ARG A 52 -6.33 -4.99 -0.59
C ARG A 52 -7.71 -4.39 -0.33
N LEU A 53 -7.89 -3.14 -0.77
CA LEU A 53 -9.20 -2.49 -0.79
C LEU A 53 -10.13 -3.28 -1.72
N THR A 54 -11.38 -3.47 -1.31
CA THR A 54 -12.39 -4.10 -2.17
C THR A 54 -12.85 -3.15 -3.26
N GLU A 55 -13.27 -3.69 -4.40
CA GLU A 55 -13.76 -2.90 -5.53
C GLU A 55 -15.01 -2.09 -5.15
N SER A 56 -15.89 -2.67 -4.34
CA SER A 56 -17.11 -2.03 -3.87
C SER A 56 -16.84 -0.79 -3.02
N LEU A 57 -15.86 -0.86 -2.12
CA LEU A 57 -15.49 0.26 -1.26
C LEU A 57 -14.78 1.35 -2.06
N LEU A 58 -13.91 0.97 -3.01
CA LEU A 58 -13.31 1.93 -3.93
C LEU A 58 -14.35 2.70 -4.73
N LEU A 59 -15.33 1.98 -5.32
CA LEU A 59 -16.39 2.61 -6.10
C LEU A 59 -17.23 3.56 -5.24
N ALA A 60 -17.56 3.17 -4.01
CA ALA A 60 -18.29 4.03 -3.08
C ALA A 60 -17.50 5.30 -2.72
N ALA A 61 -16.19 5.17 -2.46
CA ALA A 61 -15.32 6.30 -2.18
C ALA A 61 -15.26 7.28 -3.36
N VAL A 62 -15.08 6.78 -4.60
CA VAL A 62 -15.04 7.62 -5.80
C VAL A 62 -16.37 8.35 -6.02
N LYS A 63 -17.51 7.66 -5.86
CA LYS A 63 -18.84 8.28 -5.98
C LYS A 63 -19.02 9.41 -4.97
N SER A 64 -18.68 9.15 -3.71
CA SER A 64 -18.75 10.16 -2.65
C SER A 64 -17.88 11.38 -2.92
N VAL A 65 -16.72 11.22 -3.58
CA VAL A 65 -15.85 12.34 -3.96
C VAL A 65 -16.41 13.10 -5.18
N SER A 66 -17.03 12.40 -6.14
CA SER A 66 -17.61 13.04 -7.33
C SER A 66 -18.90 13.82 -7.06
N GLU A 67 -19.58 13.52 -5.96
CA GLU A 67 -20.81 14.20 -5.53
C GLU A 67 -20.55 15.46 -4.68
N GLN A 68 -19.29 15.68 -4.26
CA GLN A 68 -18.83 16.89 -3.55
C GLN A 68 -18.49 18.02 -4.51
#